data_AF-A0A7X8GS94-F1
#
_entry.id   AF-A0A7X8GS94-F1
#
_cell.length_a   1.000
_cell.length_b   1.000
_cell.length_c   1.000
_cell.angle_alpha   90.00
_cell.angle_beta   90.00
_cell.angle_gamma   90.00
#
_symmetry.space_group_name_H-M   'P 1'
#
loop_
_entity.id
_entity.type
_entity.pdbx_description
1 polymer ?
#
loop_
_entity_poly.entity_id
_entity_poly.type
_entity_poly.pdbx_seq_one_letter_code
_entity_poly.pdbx_strand_id
1 'polypeptide(L)'
;MPKFSLESEQILYYTTRSRGPLLKYDREDSTDEVIIESGDGGTFAPGPGDSLFALGDTIYNLHTNERLYFPVDPQLVKGMDWNPANPNELLIVDENGRLTIFNIETRRKSIVDIRSTRIDLVMGARFSPDGSSIVFTGIIPADAIVESQMWLWKRKD
;
A
#
# COMPACT_ATOMS: atom_id res chain seq x y z
N MET A 1 -2.15 -4.29 -9.41
CA MET A 1 -2.38 -5.73 -9.12
C MET A 1 -3.70 -5.85 -8.40
N PRO A 2 -4.53 -6.86 -8.69
CA PRO A 2 -5.75 -7.11 -7.94
C PRO A 2 -5.45 -7.38 -6.45
N LYS A 3 -6.40 -7.05 -5.58
CA LYS A 3 -6.34 -7.28 -4.13
C LYS A 3 -7.68 -7.85 -3.67
N PHE A 4 -7.65 -8.83 -2.77
CA PHE A 4 -8.87 -9.27 -2.10
C PHE A 4 -9.35 -8.20 -1.13
N SER A 5 -10.67 -8.18 -0.92
CA SER A 5 -11.27 -7.53 0.24
C SER A 5 -10.72 -8.14 1.54
N LEU A 6 -10.66 -7.32 2.59
CA LEU A 6 -10.34 -7.79 3.94
C LEU A 6 -11.55 -8.44 4.62
N GLU A 7 -12.76 -8.15 4.15
CA GLU A 7 -14.04 -8.56 4.75
C GLU A 7 -14.68 -9.73 4.01
N SER A 8 -14.29 -10.00 2.76
CA SER A 8 -14.91 -11.04 1.92
C SER A 8 -13.94 -11.65 0.90
N GLU A 9 -13.87 -12.97 0.89
CA GLU A 9 -13.13 -13.74 -0.14
C GLU A 9 -13.83 -13.73 -1.52
N GLN A 10 -15.08 -13.26 -1.57
CA GLN A 10 -15.84 -13.11 -2.81
C GLN A 10 -15.56 -11.80 -3.52
N ILE A 11 -15.00 -10.81 -2.82
CA ILE A 11 -14.76 -9.48 -3.38
C ILE A 11 -13.30 -9.32 -3.78
N LEU A 12 -13.08 -8.85 -5.00
CA LEU A 12 -11.79 -8.46 -5.54
C LEU A 12 -11.80 -6.99 -5.93
N TYR A 13 -10.76 -6.26 -5.57
CA TYR A 13 -10.52 -4.90 -6.05
C TYR A 13 -9.42 -4.89 -7.08
N TYR A 14 -9.54 -4.09 -8.13
CA TYR A 14 -8.51 -3.97 -9.15
C TYR A 14 -8.60 -2.65 -9.91
N THR A 15 -7.50 -2.28 -10.57
CA THR A 15 -7.41 -1.16 -11.50
C THR A 15 -7.06 -1.70 -12.88
N THR A 16 -7.66 -1.15 -13.93
CA THR A 16 -7.41 -1.62 -15.32
C THR A 16 -6.18 -0.98 -15.95
N ARG A 17 -5.76 0.19 -15.45
CA ARG A 17 -4.63 0.99 -15.93
C ARG A 17 -4.01 1.78 -14.78
N SER A 18 -2.82 2.34 -15.00
CA SER A 18 -2.13 3.19 -14.00
C SER A 18 -2.86 4.48 -13.64
N ARG A 19 -3.90 4.86 -14.37
CA ARG A 19 -4.77 6.01 -14.09
C ARG A 19 -6.24 5.66 -14.37
N GLY A 20 -6.60 4.40 -14.19
CA GLY A 20 -7.97 3.90 -14.40
C GLY A 20 -8.80 3.98 -13.12
N PRO A 21 -10.11 3.72 -13.23
CA PRO A 21 -10.95 3.59 -12.05
C PRO A 21 -10.50 2.44 -11.17
N LEU A 22 -10.79 2.54 -9.87
CA LEU A 22 -10.80 1.40 -8.97
C LEU A 22 -12.15 0.68 -9.12
N LEU A 23 -12.06 -0.59 -9.45
CA LEU A 23 -13.20 -1.47 -9.67
C LEU A 23 -13.29 -2.48 -8.55
N LYS A 24 -14.51 -2.88 -8.23
CA LYS A 24 -14.88 -3.99 -7.38
C LYS A 24 -15.48 -5.08 -8.27
N TYR A 25 -14.93 -6.28 -8.20
CA TYR A 25 -15.48 -7.49 -8.79
C TYR A 25 -16.10 -8.35 -7.70
N ASP A 26 -17.37 -8.71 -7.85
CA ASP A 26 -18.06 -9.67 -6.99
C ASP A 26 -18.09 -11.05 -7.68
N ARG A 27 -17.51 -12.04 -7.02
CA ARG A 27 -17.39 -13.41 -7.55
C ARG A 27 -18.70 -14.18 -7.49
N GLU A 28 -19.63 -13.81 -6.62
CA GLU A 28 -20.91 -14.53 -6.49
C GLU A 28 -21.81 -14.27 -7.69
N ASP A 29 -21.90 -13.01 -8.12
CA ASP A 29 -22.74 -12.60 -9.25
C ASP A 29 -21.96 -12.29 -10.53
N SER A 30 -20.63 -12.33 -10.47
CA SER A 30 -19.71 -12.03 -11.58
C SER A 30 -19.88 -10.63 -12.16
N THR A 31 -20.15 -9.63 -11.32
CA THR A 31 -20.31 -8.23 -11.74
C THR A 31 -19.12 -7.36 -11.38
N ASP A 32 -18.92 -6.31 -12.19
CA ASP A 32 -17.96 -5.24 -11.92
C ASP A 32 -18.69 -3.93 -11.57
N GLU A 33 -18.22 -3.27 -10.51
CA GLU A 33 -18.70 -1.97 -10.04
C GLU A 33 -17.54 -0.98 -9.98
N VAL A 34 -17.74 0.23 -10.51
CA VAL A 34 -16.79 1.34 -10.31
C VAL A 34 -17.01 1.91 -8.92
N ILE A 35 -16.02 1.79 -8.06
CA ILE A 35 -16.07 2.36 -6.69
C ILE A 35 -15.33 3.68 -6.58
N ILE A 36 -14.33 3.94 -7.43
CA ILE A 36 -13.63 5.22 -7.53
C ILE A 36 -13.32 5.50 -9.01
N GLU A 37 -13.90 6.58 -9.55
CA GLU A 37 -13.81 6.96 -10.98
C GLU A 37 -12.41 7.32 -11.46
N SER A 38 -11.58 7.93 -10.61
CA SER A 38 -10.19 8.27 -10.95
C SER A 38 -9.35 8.59 -9.73
N GLY A 39 -8.10 8.14 -9.78
CA GLY A 39 -7.01 8.60 -8.92
C GLY A 39 -5.73 8.69 -9.75
N ASP A 40 -4.83 9.59 -9.38
CA ASP A 40 -3.49 9.61 -9.94
C ASP A 40 -2.71 8.43 -9.36
N GLY A 41 -2.35 7.43 -10.18
CA GLY A 41 -1.52 6.30 -9.76
C GLY A 41 -2.22 4.94 -9.86
N GLY A 42 -1.43 3.91 -10.22
CA GLY A 42 -1.94 2.55 -10.46
C GLY A 42 -1.92 1.65 -9.22
N THR A 43 -1.36 2.16 -8.14
CA THR A 43 -1.16 1.44 -6.89
C THR A 43 -2.28 1.80 -5.93
N PHE A 44 -2.89 0.79 -5.33
CA PHE A 44 -3.95 0.95 -4.34
C PHE A 44 -3.82 -0.08 -3.23
N ALA A 45 -4.46 0.20 -2.09
CA ALA A 45 -4.61 -0.72 -0.98
C ALA A 45 -6.04 -0.61 -0.41
N PRO A 46 -6.86 -1.68 -0.50
CA PRO A 46 -8.13 -1.74 0.22
C PRO A 46 -7.83 -1.80 1.72
N GLY A 47 -8.46 -0.91 2.48
CA GLY A 47 -8.34 -0.80 3.92
C GLY A 47 -9.49 -1.52 4.63
N PRO A 48 -9.45 -1.51 5.97
CA PRO A 48 -10.42 -2.22 6.78
C PRO A 48 -11.86 -1.76 6.55
N GLY A 49 -12.81 -2.69 6.65
CA GLY A 49 -14.23 -2.44 6.48
C GLY A 49 -14.66 -2.11 5.04
N ASP A 50 -13.83 -2.41 4.03
CA ASP A 50 -14.11 -2.19 2.60
C ASP A 50 -14.65 -0.79 2.27
N SER A 51 -14.27 0.19 3.10
CA SER A 51 -14.76 1.57 3.04
C SER A 51 -13.62 2.57 3.04
N LEU A 52 -12.41 2.16 3.39
CA LEU A 52 -11.21 2.98 3.31
C LEU A 52 -10.32 2.47 2.18
N PHE A 53 -9.90 3.33 1.26
CA PHE A 53 -9.03 2.93 0.15
C PHE A 53 -7.91 3.93 -0.01
N ALA A 54 -6.67 3.46 0.01
CA ALA A 54 -5.55 4.25 -0.47
C ALA A 54 -5.41 4.02 -1.98
N LEU A 55 -5.34 5.09 -2.77
CA LEU A 55 -5.11 5.07 -4.21
C LEU A 55 -4.24 6.28 -4.56
N GLY A 56 -3.05 6.03 -5.09
CA GLY A 56 -2.11 7.11 -5.38
C GLY A 56 -1.60 7.82 -4.13
N ASP A 57 -1.92 9.12 -4.03
CA ASP A 57 -1.60 10.02 -2.92
C ASP A 57 -2.83 10.36 -2.04
N THR A 58 -3.95 9.67 -2.28
CA THR A 58 -5.24 9.97 -1.67
C THR A 58 -5.80 8.75 -0.96
N ILE A 59 -6.33 8.98 0.25
CA ILE A 59 -7.14 8.02 1.00
C ILE A 59 -8.60 8.43 0.85
N TYR A 60 -9.41 7.53 0.33
CA TYR A 60 -10.84 7.68 0.12
C TYR A 60 -11.58 6.96 1.24
N ASN A 61 -12.48 7.67 1.91
CA ASN A 61 -13.46 7.05 2.80
C ASN A 61 -14.81 7.03 2.07
N LEU A 62 -15.22 5.85 1.61
CA LEU A 62 -16.47 5.66 0.87
C LEU A 62 -17.72 5.81 1.75
N HIS A 63 -17.60 5.64 3.06
CA HIS A 63 -18.72 5.84 3.98
C HIS A 63 -19.04 7.32 4.21
N THR A 64 -18.01 8.13 4.43
CA THR A 64 -18.16 9.58 4.69
C THR A 64 -18.04 10.43 3.43
N ASN A 65 -17.61 9.84 2.31
CA ASN A 65 -17.20 10.51 1.08
C ASN A 65 -16.04 11.52 1.29
N GLU A 66 -15.29 11.37 2.38
CA GLU A 66 -14.12 12.20 2.67
C GLU A 66 -12.90 11.73 1.88
N ARG A 67 -12.01 12.68 1.59
CA ARG A 67 -10.73 12.44 0.93
C ARG A 67 -9.61 13.06 1.74
N LEU A 68 -8.57 12.28 2.00
CA LEU A 68 -7.36 12.73 2.68
C LEU A 68 -6.15 12.56 1.77
N TYR A 69 -5.51 13.68 1.46
CA TYR A 69 -4.24 13.69 0.73
C TYR A 69 -3.08 13.45 1.68
N PHE A 70 -2.09 12.67 1.26
CA PHE A 70 -0.84 12.46 1.99
C PHE A 70 0.36 12.84 1.12
N PRO A 71 1.45 13.38 1.72
CA PRO A 71 2.49 14.11 0.97
C PRO A 71 3.51 13.16 0.33
N VAL A 72 3.08 12.47 -0.72
CA VAL A 72 3.87 11.65 -1.64
C VAL A 72 3.58 12.04 -3.08
N ASP A 73 4.53 11.79 -3.98
CA ASP A 73 4.24 11.88 -5.41
C ASP A 73 3.50 10.60 -5.84
N PRO A 74 2.24 10.70 -6.31
CA PRO A 74 1.45 9.52 -6.70
C PRO A 74 2.08 8.72 -7.84
N GLN A 75 2.93 9.33 -8.69
CA GLN A 75 3.63 8.62 -9.76
C GLN A 75 4.76 7.74 -9.22
N LEU A 76 5.32 8.08 -8.06
CA LEU A 76 6.39 7.31 -7.43
C LEU A 76 5.88 6.18 -6.55
N VAL A 77 4.57 6.07 -6.26
CA VAL A 77 4.05 5.04 -5.36
C VAL A 77 4.06 3.66 -6.03
N LYS A 78 4.89 2.73 -5.52
CA LYS A 78 4.98 1.34 -6.01
C LYS A 78 4.23 0.33 -5.17
N GLY A 79 4.05 0.62 -3.89
CA GLY A 79 3.37 -0.30 -2.97
C GLY A 79 2.68 0.46 -1.86
N MET A 80 1.54 -0.09 -1.42
CA MET A 80 0.84 0.36 -0.23
C MET A 80 0.31 -0.84 0.54
N ASP A 81 0.28 -0.72 1.86
CA ASP A 81 -0.22 -1.76 2.76
C ASP A 81 -0.75 -1.14 4.05
N TRP A 82 -1.96 -1.52 4.46
CA TRP A 82 -2.54 -1.07 5.73
C TRP A 82 -1.97 -1.87 6.88
N ASN A 83 -1.74 -1.21 8.02
CA ASN A 83 -1.37 -1.93 9.23
C ASN A 83 -2.61 -2.70 9.76
N PRO A 84 -2.58 -4.04 9.79
CA PRO A 84 -3.73 -4.84 10.20
C PRO A 84 -4.09 -4.67 11.68
N ALA A 85 -3.15 -4.27 12.53
CA ALA A 85 -3.40 -4.01 13.95
C ALA A 85 -3.69 -2.54 14.26
N ASN A 86 -3.47 -1.63 13.31
CA ASN A 86 -3.72 -0.20 13.46
C ASN A 86 -4.21 0.42 12.14
N PRO A 87 -5.53 0.52 11.91
CA PRO A 87 -6.09 0.99 10.65
C PRO A 87 -5.76 2.46 10.33
N ASN A 88 -5.21 3.21 11.29
CA ASN A 88 -4.77 4.59 11.07
C ASN A 88 -3.40 4.67 10.39
N GLU A 89 -2.70 3.55 10.17
CA GLU A 89 -1.37 3.53 9.59
C GLU A 89 -1.35 2.87 8.21
N LEU A 90 -0.79 3.60 7.25
CA LEU A 90 -0.55 3.16 5.89
C LEU A 90 0.96 3.11 5.63
N LEU A 91 1.47 1.94 5.24
CA LEU A 91 2.81 1.79 4.70
C LEU A 91 2.79 2.14 3.22
N ILE A 92 3.77 2.93 2.80
CA ILE A 92 3.96 3.38 1.42
C ILE A 92 5.39 3.05 1.02
N VAL A 93 5.53 2.45 -0.17
CA VAL A 93 6.81 2.17 -0.83
C VAL A 93 6.88 3.03 -2.08
N ASP A 94 7.90 3.88 -2.19
CA ASP A 94 8.12 4.69 -3.39
C ASP A 94 9.14 4.06 -4.37
N GLU A 95 9.25 4.67 -5.56
CA GLU A 95 10.16 4.28 -6.65
C GLU A 95 11.63 4.30 -6.26
N ASN A 96 12.00 5.10 -5.26
CA ASN A 96 13.36 5.19 -4.75
C ASN A 96 13.62 4.18 -3.62
N GLY A 97 12.69 3.24 -3.40
CA GLY A 97 12.78 2.23 -2.36
C GLY A 97 12.57 2.77 -0.95
N ARG A 98 12.06 4.01 -0.80
CA ARG A 98 11.81 4.58 0.52
C ARG A 98 10.52 4.02 1.11
N LEU A 99 10.64 3.56 2.34
CA LEU A 99 9.52 3.10 3.16
C LEU A 99 9.03 4.23 4.08
N THR A 100 7.76 4.57 3.93
CA THR A 100 7.10 5.62 4.73
C THR A 100 5.86 5.05 5.40
N ILE A 101 5.71 5.29 6.71
CA ILE A 101 4.46 5.04 7.42
C ILE A 101 3.74 6.38 7.57
N PHE A 102 2.55 6.48 7.02
CA PHE A 102 1.66 7.63 7.18
C PHE A 102 0.57 7.29 8.21
N ASN A 103 0.46 8.12 9.25
CA ASN A 103 -0.61 8.03 10.23
C ASN A 103 -1.71 9.03 9.86
N ILE A 104 -2.91 8.54 9.53
CA ILE A 104 -4.05 9.31 9.04
C ILE A 104 -4.54 10.30 10.10
N GLU A 105 -4.73 9.82 11.33
CA GLU A 105 -5.32 10.59 12.43
C GLU A 105 -4.48 11.83 12.76
N THR A 106 -3.17 11.63 12.89
CA THR A 106 -2.22 12.71 13.20
C THR A 106 -1.74 13.47 11.96
N ARG A 107 -2.01 12.94 10.76
CA ARG A 107 -1.47 13.41 9.47
C ARG A 107 0.06 13.49 9.45
N ARG A 108 0.73 12.63 10.21
CA ARG A 108 2.20 12.58 10.30
C ARG A 108 2.76 11.44 9.48
N LYS A 109 3.92 11.68 8.86
CA LYS A 109 4.71 10.63 8.23
C LYS A 109 5.96 10.32 9.04
N SER A 110 6.33 9.05 9.07
CA SER A 110 7.60 8.56 9.62
C SER A 110 8.33 7.75 8.55
N ILE A 111 9.66 7.86 8.51
CA ILE A 111 10.49 7.11 7.57
C ILE A 111 10.98 5.86 8.29
N VAL A 112 10.82 4.71 7.65
CA VAL A 112 11.42 3.47 8.14
C VAL A 112 12.91 3.51 7.79
N ASP A 113 13.76 3.56 8.81
CA ASP A 113 15.21 3.60 8.61
C ASP A 113 15.74 2.21 8.24
N ILE A 114 16.02 2.03 6.94
CA ILE A 114 16.59 0.81 6.38
C ILE A 114 18.09 0.93 6.05
N ARG A 115 18.78 2.01 6.48
CA ARG A 115 20.19 2.26 6.11
C ARG A 115 21.18 1.18 6.56
N SER A 116 20.80 0.39 7.57
CA SER A 116 21.59 -0.77 8.01
C SER A 116 21.50 -1.95 7.04
N THR A 117 20.51 -1.94 6.15
CA THR A 117 20.40 -2.90 5.05
C THR A 117 21.21 -2.37 3.87
N ARG A 118 21.98 -3.24 3.21
CA ARG A 118 22.75 -2.88 1.99
C ARG A 118 21.88 -2.83 0.73
N ILE A 119 20.62 -2.43 0.89
CA ILE A 119 19.61 -2.46 -0.17
C ILE A 119 19.67 -1.17 -0.95
N ASP A 120 19.70 -1.29 -2.27
CA ASP A 120 19.60 -0.15 -3.16
C ASP A 120 18.16 0.14 -3.56
N LEU A 121 17.33 -0.90 -3.74
CA LEU A 121 15.94 -0.75 -4.17
C LEU A 121 15.02 -1.70 -3.41
N VAL A 122 13.97 -1.15 -2.81
CA VAL A 122 12.87 -1.93 -2.22
C VAL A 122 11.82 -2.21 -3.29
N MET A 123 11.56 -3.49 -3.53
CA MET A 123 10.60 -3.97 -4.55
C MET A 123 9.19 -4.15 -3.98
N GLY A 124 9.08 -4.28 -2.67
CA GLY A 124 7.80 -4.44 -1.98
C GLY A 124 7.99 -4.50 -0.48
N ALA A 125 6.96 -4.10 0.25
CA ALA A 125 6.92 -4.17 1.70
C ALA A 125 5.50 -4.40 2.19
N ARG A 126 5.37 -5.03 3.36
CA ARG A 126 4.10 -5.30 4.03
C ARG A 126 4.25 -5.26 5.53
N PHE A 127 3.19 -4.94 6.24
CA PHE A 127 3.12 -5.15 7.68
C PHE A 127 3.05 -6.64 8.02
N SER A 128 3.58 -7.00 9.18
CA SER A 128 3.27 -8.28 9.81
C SER A 128 1.80 -8.31 10.26
N PRO A 129 1.17 -9.50 10.43
CA PRO A 129 -0.23 -9.61 10.86
C PRO A 129 -0.55 -8.93 12.19
N ASP A 130 0.43 -8.82 13.09
CA ASP A 130 0.33 -8.12 14.37
C ASP A 130 0.65 -6.61 14.27
N GLY A 131 1.01 -6.11 13.09
CA GLY A 131 1.32 -4.70 12.84
C GLY A 131 2.62 -4.18 13.45
N SER A 132 3.36 -5.03 14.18
CA SER A 132 4.54 -4.61 14.96
C SER A 132 5.80 -4.44 14.11
N SER A 133 5.81 -5.10 12.95
CA SER A 133 6.98 -5.24 12.10
C SER A 133 6.63 -5.02 10.63
N ILE A 134 7.65 -4.73 9.83
CA ILE A 134 7.53 -4.60 8.38
C ILE A 134 8.47 -5.61 7.75
N VAL A 135 7.93 -6.46 6.88
CA VAL A 135 8.73 -7.26 5.97
C VAL A 135 8.91 -6.50 4.67
N PHE A 136 10.10 -6.53 4.11
CA PHE A 136 10.37 -5.94 2.81
C PHE A 136 11.36 -6.76 2.02
N THR A 137 11.19 -6.72 0.71
CA THR A 137 12.06 -7.37 -0.27
C THR A 137 12.76 -6.31 -1.09
N GLY A 138 14.02 -6.54 -1.40
CA GLY A 138 14.85 -5.55 -2.04
C GLY A 138 16.05 -6.18 -2.72
N ILE A 139 16.61 -5.43 -3.65
CA ILE A 139 17.74 -5.83 -4.47
C ILE A 139 19.02 -5.25 -3.85
N ILE A 140 20.01 -6.10 -3.65
CA ILE A 140 21.38 -5.68 -3.42
C ILE A 140 22.10 -5.76 -4.77
N PRO A 141 22.77 -4.69 -5.23
CA PRO A 141 23.64 -4.80 -6.38
C PRO A 141 24.87 -5.62 -5.98
N ALA A 142 24.98 -6.82 -6.54
CA ALA A 142 26.25 -7.52 -6.64
C ALA A 142 26.61 -7.59 -8.13
N ASP A 143 27.82 -7.15 -8.47
CA ASP A 143 28.43 -6.97 -9.79
C ASP A 143 27.80 -7.63 -11.04
N ALA A 144 27.28 -8.87 -10.96
CA ALA A 144 26.58 -9.56 -12.04
C ALA A 144 25.33 -10.38 -11.62
N ILE A 145 24.89 -10.32 -10.36
CA ILE A 145 23.77 -11.11 -9.83
C ILE A 145 22.83 -10.20 -9.04
N VAL A 146 21.54 -10.24 -9.39
CA VAL A 146 20.47 -9.62 -8.61
C VAL A 146 20.13 -10.57 -7.46
N GLU A 147 20.58 -10.27 -6.25
CA GLU A 147 20.13 -10.98 -5.05
C GLU A 147 18.91 -10.27 -4.45
N SER A 148 17.80 -10.99 -4.42
CA SER A 148 16.61 -10.60 -3.66
C SER A 148 16.71 -11.18 -2.27
N GLN A 149 16.74 -10.34 -1.24
CA GLN A 149 16.65 -10.79 0.15
C GLN A 149 15.39 -10.25 0.81
N MET A 150 15.09 -10.77 2.00
CA MET A 150 13.95 -10.38 2.80
C MET A 150 14.46 -9.87 4.15
N TRP A 151 13.95 -8.71 4.56
CA TRP A 151 14.33 -8.09 5.82
C TRP A 151 13.11 -7.89 6.70
N LEU A 152 13.34 -7.95 8.01
CA LEU A 152 12.37 -7.64 9.03
C LEU A 152 12.80 -6.37 9.75
N TRP A 153 12.01 -5.32 9.63
CA TRP A 153 12.15 -4.13 10.45
C TRP A 153 11.19 -4.20 11.63
N LYS A 154 11.68 -3.88 12.82
CA LYS A 154 10.88 -3.79 14.05
C LYS A 154 10.95 -2.36 14.58
N ARG A 155 9.82 -1.86 15.08
CA ARG A 155 9.83 -0.63 15.88
C ARG A 155 10.71 -0.84 17.10
N LYS A 156 11.49 0.19 17.45
CA LYS A 156 12.12 0.23 18.78
C LYS A 156 11.04 0.71 19.75
N ASP A 157 10.84 -0.04 20.82
CA ASP A 157 9.98 0.35 21.95
C ASP A 157 10.44 1.67 22.58
#